data_AF-A0A953QJE6-F1
#
_entry.id   AF-A0A953QJE6-F1
#
_cell.length_a   1.000
_cell.length_b   1.000
_cell.length_c   1.000
_cell.angle_alpha   90.00
_cell.angle_beta   90.00
_cell.angle_gamma   90.00
#
_symmetry.space_group_name_H-M   'P 1'
#
loop_
_entity.id
_entity.type
_entity.pdbx_description
1 polymer ?
#
loop_
_entity_poly.entity_id
_entity_poly.type
_entity_poly.pdbx_seq_one_letter_code
_entity_poly.pdbx_strand_id
1 'polypeptide(L)'
;MTPERWRRLEELFHAAAALPEAERSAYLERECRDDNELRHSVQMMLDQKGSSLLDSSFLTQTSATSTGRQMGSYRLESKLGEGGMGEVFAALDTRLNRRVAIKLCREKFSDRFQREALALSALNHPHICTLFDVGPDYLVMEFVEGTTLAARIAEGALPVEELIRYGSEIADALAEAHARGIIHRDLKPANIMVTRHGAKVLDFGLAKMSSQADVTERNVVIGTPAYMAPEQFEGREIDARADLFALGLVLYEMAVGILPFPGIPLGRLLLTGPRATIPTPTEKRRGIPSKLDAIVTRLLDRDPAHRYLSAADVRLDLKALVESSRPAPPRRTLIAAAVIFVGIVALAGFFLSRQFEHRRWARDEAIPQIAALRSQKKDLAAFLLLRRAQEYLPGDAQLAELEHGLVRSVSIHSTPPGAKVEIQDYLAPDGPWYTVGSADLNNAPIPGGYFRWRVSKPQFATFIAAPETEKEMQFALVPVQSVNDMVSVPAGAWGDMIDFIGWIGYKLPAFDVDRLEVTNRQFQQFVDQGGYRKPEYWKEKFMKDGRELKWAEAMELFRDPTGRPGPSTWEGGH
;
A
#
# COMPACT_ATOMS: atom_id res chain seq x y z
N MET A 1 21.96 -52.60 -30.38
CA MET A 1 21.88 -53.83 -29.56
C MET A 1 20.44 -54.31 -29.56
N THR A 2 20.22 -55.62 -29.70
CA THR A 2 18.89 -56.25 -29.63
C THR A 2 18.44 -56.46 -28.18
N PRO A 3 17.13 -56.54 -27.86
CA PRO A 3 16.63 -56.75 -26.50
C PRO A 3 17.20 -57.99 -25.79
N GLU A 4 17.46 -59.05 -26.55
CA GLU A 4 18.05 -60.30 -26.06
C GLU A 4 19.50 -60.10 -25.62
N ARG A 5 20.25 -59.23 -26.33
CA ARG A 5 21.65 -58.90 -26.00
C ARG A 5 21.74 -58.04 -24.72
N TRP A 6 20.72 -57.21 -24.46
CA TRP A 6 20.63 -56.42 -23.23
C TRP A 6 20.37 -57.29 -21.99
N ARG A 7 19.42 -58.22 -22.09
CA ARG A 7 19.11 -59.15 -20.98
C ARG A 7 20.32 -60.02 -20.62
N ARG A 8 21.08 -60.48 -21.63
CA ARG A 8 22.32 -61.23 -21.41
C ARG A 8 23.41 -60.40 -20.73
N LEU A 9 23.50 -59.11 -21.07
CA LEU A 9 24.46 -58.18 -20.47
C LEU A 9 24.12 -57.90 -19.00
N GLU A 10 22.85 -57.70 -18.65
CA GLU A 10 22.39 -57.52 -17.26
C GLU A 10 22.66 -58.76 -16.41
N GLU A 11 22.36 -59.97 -16.92
CA GLU A 11 22.65 -61.23 -16.24
C GLU A 11 24.14 -61.38 -15.88
N LEU A 12 25.02 -61.11 -16.85
CA LEU A 12 26.47 -61.19 -16.67
C LEU A 12 27.00 -60.14 -15.70
N PHE A 13 26.47 -58.92 -15.75
CA PHE A 13 26.82 -57.86 -14.81
C PHE A 13 26.45 -58.22 -13.37
N HIS A 14 25.22 -58.70 -13.14
CA HIS A 14 24.77 -59.06 -11.79
C HIS A 14 25.55 -60.26 -11.24
N ALA A 15 25.84 -61.26 -12.06
CA ALA A 15 26.62 -62.42 -11.66
C ALA A 15 28.10 -62.07 -11.38
N ALA A 16 28.72 -61.21 -12.22
CA ALA A 16 30.09 -60.76 -12.00
C ALA A 16 30.20 -59.80 -10.79
N ALA A 17 29.19 -58.96 -10.54
CA ALA A 17 29.18 -58.05 -9.39
C ALA A 17 29.07 -58.79 -8.04
N ALA A 18 28.52 -60.01 -8.03
CA ALA A 18 28.40 -60.85 -6.84
C ALA A 18 29.69 -61.60 -6.47
N LEU A 19 30.69 -61.61 -7.36
CA LEU A 19 31.98 -62.25 -7.12
C LEU A 19 33.02 -61.27 -6.53
N PRO A 20 34.02 -61.76 -5.77
CA PRO A 20 35.18 -60.97 -5.34
C PRO A 20 35.93 -60.39 -6.54
N GLU A 21 36.48 -59.18 -6.41
CA GLU A 21 37.12 -58.42 -7.50
C GLU A 21 38.22 -59.20 -8.25
N ALA A 22 39.00 -59.99 -7.50
CA ALA A 22 40.04 -60.85 -8.06
C ALA A 22 39.52 -61.99 -8.97
N GLU A 23 38.25 -62.37 -8.82
CA GLU A 23 37.62 -63.48 -9.56
C GLU A 23 36.75 -63.00 -10.75
N ARG A 24 36.43 -61.70 -10.82
CA ARG A 24 35.55 -61.12 -11.84
C ARG A 24 36.13 -61.24 -13.25
N SER A 25 37.42 -60.98 -13.40
CA SER A 25 38.10 -61.04 -14.70
C SER A 25 38.10 -62.45 -15.29
N ALA A 26 38.37 -63.47 -14.45
CA ALA A 26 38.34 -64.88 -14.85
C ALA A 26 36.92 -65.37 -15.15
N TYR A 27 35.91 -64.89 -14.39
CA TYR A 27 34.50 -65.17 -14.66
C TYR A 27 34.05 -64.61 -16.02
N LEU A 28 34.36 -63.34 -16.30
CA LEU A 28 34.00 -62.70 -17.56
C LEU A 28 34.73 -63.33 -18.77
N GLU A 29 35.97 -63.79 -18.60
CA GLU A 29 36.67 -64.55 -19.63
C GLU A 29 36.02 -65.90 -19.94
N ARG A 30 35.45 -66.56 -18.94
CA ARG A 30 34.77 -67.84 -19.13
C ARG A 30 33.41 -67.68 -19.80
N GLU A 31 32.62 -66.69 -19.38
CA GLU A 31 31.23 -66.53 -19.82
C GLU A 31 31.09 -65.71 -21.12
N CYS A 32 32.09 -64.89 -21.47
CA CYS A 32 32.09 -64.04 -22.67
C CYS A 32 33.08 -64.49 -23.76
N ARG A 33 33.49 -65.78 -23.78
CA ARG A 33 34.59 -66.32 -24.61
C ARG A 33 34.63 -65.81 -26.06
N ASP A 34 33.48 -65.66 -26.71
CA ASP A 34 33.38 -65.29 -28.12
C ASP A 34 32.85 -63.86 -28.38
N ASP A 35 32.55 -63.07 -27.32
CA ASP A 35 32.01 -61.71 -27.44
C ASP A 35 32.83 -60.70 -26.61
N ASN A 36 33.94 -60.27 -27.20
CA ASN A 36 34.84 -59.27 -26.59
C ASN A 36 34.17 -57.91 -26.38
N GLU A 37 33.17 -57.53 -27.19
CA GLU A 37 32.41 -56.30 -26.99
C GLU A 37 31.53 -56.39 -25.75
N LEU A 38 30.87 -57.53 -25.54
CA LEU A 38 30.04 -57.78 -24.36
C LEU A 38 30.91 -57.85 -23.09
N ARG A 39 32.07 -58.52 -23.18
CA ARG A 39 33.06 -58.54 -22.08
C ARG A 39 33.50 -57.15 -21.68
N HIS A 40 33.88 -56.32 -22.66
CA HIS A 40 34.31 -54.94 -22.41
C HIS A 40 33.17 -54.09 -21.84
N SER A 41 31.94 -54.28 -22.32
CA SER A 41 30.76 -53.56 -21.81
C SER A 41 30.45 -53.90 -20.36
N VAL A 42 30.51 -55.19 -19.97
CA VAL A 42 30.29 -55.59 -18.58
C VAL A 42 31.45 -55.15 -17.68
N GLN A 43 32.69 -55.21 -18.16
CA GLN A 43 33.86 -54.70 -17.43
C GLN A 43 33.74 -53.19 -17.16
N MET A 44 33.37 -52.41 -18.17
CA MET A 44 33.10 -50.99 -18.04
C MET A 44 32.00 -50.68 -17.02
N MET A 45 30.95 -51.51 -16.95
CA MET A 45 29.88 -51.36 -15.96
C MET A 45 30.32 -51.72 -14.55
N LEU A 46 31.19 -52.72 -14.39
CA LEU A 46 31.78 -53.07 -13.09
C LEU A 46 32.74 -51.97 -12.59
N ASP A 47 33.52 -51.38 -13.49
CA ASP A 47 34.44 -50.28 -13.19
C ASP A 47 33.66 -48.97 -12.87
N GLN A 48 32.51 -48.76 -13.50
CA GLN A 48 31.59 -47.64 -13.19
C GLN A 48 30.86 -47.77 -11.85
N LYS A 49 30.80 -48.96 -11.24
CA LYS A 49 30.22 -49.14 -9.90
C LYS A 49 31.06 -48.50 -8.78
N GLY A 50 32.24 -47.96 -9.11
CA GLY A 50 33.00 -47.05 -8.24
C GLY A 50 32.52 -45.59 -8.26
N SER A 51 31.55 -45.22 -9.10
CA SER A 51 31.08 -43.85 -9.24
C SER A 51 29.55 -43.76 -9.27
N SER A 52 28.89 -44.05 -8.14
CA SER A 52 27.65 -43.39 -7.70
C SER A 52 27.03 -44.18 -6.54
N LEU A 53 27.37 -43.82 -5.30
CA LEU A 53 26.47 -43.94 -4.15
C LEU A 53 26.76 -42.74 -3.23
N LEU A 54 25.94 -41.69 -3.36
CA LEU A 54 25.65 -40.80 -2.25
C LEU A 54 24.83 -41.62 -1.26
N ASP A 55 25.54 -42.30 -0.37
CA ASP A 55 24.94 -42.75 0.87
C ASP A 55 25.04 -41.59 1.87
N SER A 56 23.88 -41.15 2.34
CA SER A 56 23.73 -40.11 3.34
C SER A 56 24.23 -40.62 4.69
N SER A 57 25.54 -40.52 4.94
CA SER A 57 26.09 -40.50 6.29
C SER A 57 27.53 -39.95 6.27
N PHE A 58 27.85 -39.18 7.30
CA PHE A 58 29.18 -38.65 7.66
C PHE A 58 29.64 -37.33 7.01
N LEU A 59 29.10 -36.26 7.60
CA LEU A 59 29.92 -35.18 8.16
C LEU A 59 31.07 -35.76 9.03
N THR A 60 32.18 -36.19 8.43
CA THR A 60 33.56 -36.22 9.00
C THR A 60 34.45 -37.09 8.13
N GLN A 61 35.09 -36.49 7.13
CA GLN A 61 36.44 -36.86 6.75
C GLN A 61 37.08 -35.70 5.99
N THR A 62 37.83 -34.91 6.75
CA THR A 62 38.71 -33.86 6.25
C THR A 62 39.78 -34.49 5.37
N SER A 63 39.67 -34.34 4.05
CA SER A 63 40.82 -34.51 3.16
C SER A 63 41.73 -33.30 3.35
N ALA A 64 42.64 -33.40 4.32
CA ALA A 64 43.65 -32.39 4.61
C ALA A 64 44.75 -32.44 3.53
N THR A 65 44.65 -31.61 2.50
CA THR A 65 45.83 -31.32 1.66
C THR A 65 45.82 -29.96 0.94
N SER A 66 44.77 -29.14 1.07
CA SER A 66 44.70 -27.83 0.36
C SER A 66 44.11 -26.67 1.17
N THR A 67 43.56 -26.91 2.36
CA THR A 67 43.02 -25.85 3.23
C THR A 67 44.16 -25.01 3.83
N GLY A 68 44.08 -23.68 3.66
CA GLY A 68 45.12 -22.72 4.06
C GLY A 68 46.17 -22.40 2.98
N ARG A 69 46.13 -23.04 1.81
CA ARG A 69 47.04 -22.73 0.69
C ARG A 69 46.72 -21.35 0.11
N GLN A 70 47.74 -20.49 -0.01
CA GLN A 70 47.64 -19.20 -0.68
C GLN A 70 47.91 -19.37 -2.19
N MET A 71 46.98 -18.91 -3.02
CA MET A 71 47.05 -18.87 -4.48
C MET A 71 46.94 -17.41 -4.94
N GLY A 72 48.08 -16.76 -5.17
CA GLY A 72 48.13 -15.32 -5.42
C GLY A 72 47.47 -14.53 -4.28
N SER A 73 46.42 -13.79 -4.57
CA SER A 73 45.63 -13.04 -3.58
C SER A 73 44.51 -13.84 -2.91
N TYR A 74 44.39 -15.13 -3.20
CA TYR A 74 43.30 -15.97 -2.68
C TYR A 74 43.80 -16.98 -1.67
N ARG A 75 43.17 -17.04 -0.50
CA ARG A 75 43.46 -18.05 0.53
C ARG A 75 42.36 -19.11 0.52
N LEU A 76 42.69 -20.34 0.17
CA LEU A 76 41.72 -21.45 0.17
C LEU A 76 41.30 -21.80 1.60
N GLU A 77 40.00 -21.87 1.86
CA GLU A 77 39.43 -22.14 3.18
C GLU A 77 38.95 -23.57 3.32
N SER A 78 38.02 -24.00 2.47
CA SER A 78 37.40 -25.34 2.53
C SER A 78 36.99 -25.83 1.13
N LYS A 79 37.01 -27.15 0.90
CA LYS A 79 36.49 -27.74 -0.33
C LYS A 79 34.96 -27.71 -0.30
N LEU A 80 34.35 -27.23 -1.38
CA LEU A 80 32.89 -27.17 -1.58
C LEU A 80 32.37 -28.34 -2.41
N GLY A 81 33.18 -28.84 -3.34
CA GLY A 81 32.81 -29.97 -4.18
C GLY A 81 33.91 -30.38 -5.15
N GLU A 82 33.67 -31.46 -5.88
CA GLU A 82 34.53 -31.96 -6.95
C GLU A 82 33.67 -32.54 -8.06
N GLY A 83 34.08 -32.37 -9.31
CA GLY A 83 33.45 -32.97 -10.48
C GLY A 83 34.45 -33.20 -11.61
N GLY A 84 33.96 -33.65 -12.77
CA GLY A 84 34.80 -34.02 -13.91
C GLY A 84 35.72 -32.90 -14.43
N MET A 85 35.35 -31.63 -14.21
CA MET A 85 36.13 -30.46 -14.65
C MET A 85 37.08 -29.91 -13.58
N GLY A 86 37.10 -30.49 -12.36
CA GLY A 86 37.98 -30.06 -11.29
C GLY A 86 37.32 -29.91 -9.92
N GLU A 87 38.01 -29.23 -9.02
CA GLU A 87 37.63 -29.07 -7.62
C GLU A 87 37.17 -27.63 -7.33
N VAL A 88 36.17 -27.47 -6.49
CA VAL A 88 35.66 -26.15 -6.09
C VAL A 88 35.95 -25.92 -4.62
N PHE A 89 36.53 -24.77 -4.29
CA PHE A 89 36.90 -24.37 -2.93
C PHE A 89 36.25 -23.04 -2.56
N ALA A 90 35.84 -22.88 -1.30
CA ALA A 90 35.64 -21.57 -0.70
C ALA A 90 37.02 -20.96 -0.44
N ALA A 91 37.16 -19.68 -0.72
CA ALA A 91 38.41 -18.95 -0.50
C ALA A 91 38.12 -17.52 -0.04
N LEU A 92 39.11 -16.89 0.59
CA LEU A 92 39.12 -15.48 0.91
C LEU A 92 39.99 -14.73 -0.09
N ASP A 93 39.41 -13.77 -0.82
CA ASP A 93 40.17 -12.76 -1.57
C ASP A 93 40.77 -11.76 -0.56
N THR A 94 42.08 -11.85 -0.32
CA THR A 94 42.77 -11.07 0.71
C THR A 94 42.94 -9.61 0.34
N ARG A 95 42.77 -9.23 -0.94
CA ARG A 95 42.82 -7.82 -1.38
C ARG A 95 41.54 -7.08 -1.03
N LEU A 96 40.40 -7.73 -1.25
CA LEU A 96 39.07 -7.15 -1.09
C LEU A 96 38.38 -7.60 0.20
N ASN A 97 39.02 -8.48 0.97
CA ASN A 97 38.50 -9.09 2.18
C ASN A 97 37.09 -9.66 2.00
N ARG A 98 36.89 -10.43 0.91
CA ARG A 98 35.60 -11.02 0.56
C ARG A 98 35.72 -12.52 0.32
N ARG A 99 34.67 -13.25 0.63
CA ARG A 99 34.59 -14.69 0.35
C ARG A 99 34.24 -14.92 -1.12
N VAL A 100 34.91 -15.87 -1.75
CA VAL A 100 34.76 -16.24 -3.17
C VAL A 100 34.75 -17.76 -3.29
N ALA A 101 34.20 -18.27 -4.39
CA ALA A 101 34.37 -19.66 -4.79
C ALA A 101 35.45 -19.74 -5.87
N ILE A 102 36.35 -20.72 -5.77
CA ILE A 102 37.42 -20.95 -6.72
C ILE A 102 37.29 -22.35 -7.28
N LYS A 103 37.06 -22.44 -8.59
CA LYS A 103 37.06 -23.70 -9.33
C LYS A 103 38.45 -23.91 -9.92
N LEU A 104 39.21 -24.85 -9.35
CA LEU A 104 40.50 -25.30 -9.86
C LEU A 104 40.25 -26.35 -10.94
N CYS A 105 40.67 -26.06 -12.16
CA CYS A 105 40.55 -26.97 -13.29
C CYS A 105 41.77 -27.87 -13.40
N ARG A 106 41.56 -29.10 -13.89
CA ARG A 106 42.64 -30.10 -14.04
C ARG A 106 43.60 -29.75 -15.18
N GLU A 107 43.15 -28.96 -16.14
CA GLU A 107 43.90 -28.54 -17.31
C GLU A 107 44.06 -27.02 -17.33
N LYS A 108 45.19 -26.56 -17.88
CA LYS A 108 45.43 -25.13 -18.09
C LYS A 108 44.54 -24.62 -19.21
N PHE A 109 43.92 -23.48 -18.98
CA PHE A 109 43.16 -22.74 -19.96
C PHE A 109 44.06 -22.17 -21.05
N SER A 110 43.60 -22.27 -22.28
CA SER A 110 44.22 -21.55 -23.41
C SER A 110 44.01 -20.04 -23.28
N ASP A 111 44.85 -19.24 -23.94
CA ASP A 111 44.68 -17.78 -23.98
C ASP A 111 43.32 -17.37 -24.56
N ARG A 112 42.79 -18.17 -25.50
CA ARG A 112 41.46 -17.99 -26.07
C ARG A 112 40.37 -18.20 -25.02
N PHE A 113 40.46 -19.28 -24.24
CA PHE A 113 39.54 -19.55 -23.14
C PHE A 113 39.51 -18.38 -22.15
N GLN A 114 40.69 -17.88 -21.75
CA GLN A 114 40.78 -16.78 -20.79
C GLN A 114 40.09 -15.51 -21.33
N ARG A 115 40.29 -15.17 -22.61
CA ARG A 115 39.62 -14.03 -23.24
C ARG A 115 38.10 -14.20 -23.32
N GLU A 116 37.63 -15.39 -23.69
CA GLU A 116 36.19 -15.67 -23.77
C GLU A 116 35.54 -15.68 -22.37
N ALA A 117 36.20 -16.25 -21.36
CA ALA A 117 35.75 -16.21 -19.96
C ALA A 117 35.72 -14.77 -19.41
N LEU A 118 36.69 -13.92 -19.74
CA LEU A 118 36.66 -12.50 -19.40
C LEU A 118 35.51 -11.74 -20.11
N ALA A 119 35.10 -12.16 -21.31
CA ALA A 119 33.90 -11.60 -21.94
C ALA A 119 32.62 -12.01 -21.18
N LEU A 120 32.58 -13.22 -20.59
CA LEU A 120 31.48 -13.67 -19.74
C LEU A 120 31.38 -12.89 -18.43
N SER A 121 32.49 -12.39 -17.86
CA SER A 121 32.46 -11.62 -16.61
C SER A 121 31.74 -10.27 -16.73
N ALA A 122 31.46 -9.80 -17.96
CA ALA A 122 30.64 -8.61 -18.20
C ALA A 122 29.14 -8.87 -17.95
N LEU A 123 28.70 -10.12 -17.82
CA LEU A 123 27.33 -10.45 -17.40
C LEU A 123 27.14 -10.08 -15.93
N ASN A 124 26.28 -9.10 -15.68
CA ASN A 124 25.86 -8.70 -14.34
C ASN A 124 24.35 -8.85 -14.24
N HIS A 125 23.89 -9.90 -13.56
CA HIS A 125 22.47 -10.21 -13.42
C HIS A 125 22.23 -10.92 -12.08
N PRO A 126 21.13 -10.63 -11.35
CA PRO A 126 20.86 -11.22 -10.04
C PRO A 126 20.80 -12.76 -10.07
N HIS A 127 20.36 -13.34 -11.19
CA HIS A 127 20.21 -14.79 -11.37
C HIS A 127 21.37 -15.46 -12.13
N ILE A 128 22.48 -14.75 -12.38
CA ILE A 128 23.71 -15.29 -12.98
C ILE A 128 24.84 -15.22 -11.96
N CYS A 129 25.62 -16.30 -11.81
CA CYS A 129 26.81 -16.30 -10.97
C CYS A 129 27.90 -15.39 -11.57
N THR A 130 28.38 -14.44 -10.77
CA THR A 130 29.38 -13.49 -11.27
C THR A 130 30.76 -14.12 -11.30
N LEU A 131 31.43 -14.05 -12.45
CA LEU A 131 32.85 -14.39 -12.59
C LEU A 131 33.69 -13.16 -12.23
N PHE A 132 34.57 -13.27 -11.24
CA PHE A 132 35.40 -12.17 -10.76
C PHE A 132 36.80 -12.16 -11.34
N ASP A 133 37.40 -13.32 -11.56
CA ASP A 133 38.77 -13.45 -12.08
C ASP A 133 38.97 -14.78 -12.79
N VAL A 134 39.93 -14.83 -13.72
CA VAL A 134 40.30 -16.00 -14.50
C VAL A 134 41.82 -16.14 -14.46
N GLY A 135 42.28 -17.24 -13.85
CA GLY A 135 43.69 -17.61 -13.84
C GLY A 135 44.06 -18.63 -14.93
N PRO A 136 45.31 -19.09 -14.98
CA PRO A 136 45.77 -20.08 -15.95
C PRO A 136 45.07 -21.43 -15.87
N ASP A 137 44.60 -21.84 -14.70
CA ASP A 137 43.98 -23.14 -14.40
C ASP A 137 42.88 -23.01 -13.34
N TYR A 138 42.37 -21.80 -13.10
CA TYR A 138 41.33 -21.57 -12.11
C TYR A 138 40.37 -20.44 -12.48
N LEU A 139 39.16 -20.53 -11.95
CA LEU A 139 38.12 -19.51 -12.07
C LEU A 139 37.73 -19.03 -10.69
N VAL A 140 37.67 -17.71 -10.50
CA VAL A 140 37.21 -17.09 -9.25
C VAL A 140 35.83 -16.52 -9.49
N MET A 141 34.85 -17.01 -8.74
CA MET A 141 33.45 -16.66 -8.89
C MET A 141 32.84 -16.23 -7.56
N GLU A 142 31.64 -15.65 -7.66
CA GLU A 142 30.79 -15.35 -6.52
C GLU A 142 30.61 -16.59 -5.63
N PHE A 143 30.84 -16.42 -4.33
CA PHE A 143 30.49 -17.45 -3.35
C PHE A 143 28.98 -17.39 -3.09
N VAL A 144 28.23 -18.33 -3.66
CA VAL A 144 26.77 -18.39 -3.54
C VAL A 144 26.38 -19.24 -2.33
N GLU A 145 25.77 -18.64 -1.33
CA GLU A 145 25.24 -19.34 -0.16
C GLU A 145 23.86 -19.94 -0.46
N GLY A 146 23.79 -21.27 -0.50
CA GLY A 146 22.55 -21.99 -0.79
C GLY A 146 22.78 -23.49 -0.98
N THR A 147 21.77 -24.19 -1.49
CA THR A 147 21.86 -25.59 -1.91
C THR A 147 21.70 -25.68 -3.42
N THR A 148 22.24 -26.73 -4.05
CA THR A 148 22.00 -26.93 -5.48
C THR A 148 20.53 -27.30 -5.71
N LEU A 149 19.98 -26.93 -6.86
CA LEU A 149 18.64 -27.34 -7.25
C LEU A 149 18.54 -28.88 -7.32
N ALA A 150 19.63 -29.56 -7.69
CA ALA A 150 19.72 -31.02 -7.64
C ALA A 150 19.47 -31.58 -6.23
N ALA A 151 20.14 -31.02 -5.22
CA ALA A 151 19.93 -31.43 -3.83
C ALA A 151 18.49 -31.14 -3.37
N ARG A 152 17.94 -29.98 -3.76
CA ARG A 152 16.56 -29.61 -3.44
C ARG A 152 15.52 -30.53 -4.08
N ILE A 153 15.76 -31.00 -5.31
CA ILE A 153 14.90 -31.96 -6.02
C ILE A 153 15.02 -33.35 -5.39
N ALA A 154 16.20 -33.74 -4.89
CA ALA A 154 16.40 -35.03 -4.24
C ALA A 154 15.58 -35.19 -2.94
N GLU A 155 15.22 -34.08 -2.28
CA GLU A 155 14.27 -34.05 -1.15
C GLU A 155 12.82 -34.30 -1.59
N GLY A 156 12.53 -34.18 -2.89
CA GLY A 156 11.22 -34.38 -3.50
C GLY A 156 10.81 -33.24 -4.43
N ALA A 157 9.73 -33.47 -5.18
CA ALA A 157 9.19 -32.50 -6.12
C ALA A 157 8.83 -31.16 -5.45
N LEU A 158 9.06 -30.04 -6.14
CA LEU A 158 8.89 -28.70 -5.57
C LEU A 158 7.41 -28.29 -5.47
N PRO A 159 7.01 -27.45 -4.51
CA PRO A 159 5.75 -26.72 -4.56
C PRO A 159 5.60 -25.94 -5.88
N VAL A 160 4.38 -25.80 -6.37
CA VAL A 160 4.11 -25.16 -7.68
C VAL A 160 4.61 -23.71 -7.69
N GLU A 161 4.46 -23.01 -6.58
CA GLU A 161 4.91 -21.63 -6.40
C GLU A 161 6.44 -21.51 -6.50
N GLU A 162 7.18 -22.43 -5.87
CA GLU A 162 8.64 -22.49 -5.96
C GLU A 162 9.10 -22.86 -7.37
N LEU A 163 8.44 -23.84 -8.00
CA LEU A 163 8.72 -24.24 -9.38
C LEU A 163 8.57 -23.06 -10.34
N ILE A 164 7.44 -22.33 -10.25
CA ILE A 164 7.18 -21.19 -11.13
C ILE A 164 8.20 -20.08 -10.87
N ARG A 165 8.51 -19.81 -9.60
CA ARG A 165 9.51 -18.80 -9.22
C ARG A 165 10.88 -19.16 -9.79
N TYR A 166 11.45 -20.31 -9.42
CA TYR A 166 12.79 -20.70 -9.85
C TYR A 166 12.87 -20.88 -11.37
N GLY A 167 11.84 -21.49 -11.99
CA GLY A 167 11.76 -21.60 -13.44
C GLY A 167 11.79 -20.25 -14.15
N SER A 168 11.08 -19.25 -13.60
CA SER A 168 11.08 -17.89 -14.14
C SER A 168 12.44 -17.20 -13.98
N GLU A 169 13.10 -17.37 -12.84
CA GLU A 169 14.41 -16.78 -12.54
C GLU A 169 15.53 -17.39 -13.40
N ILE A 170 15.49 -18.71 -13.63
CA ILE A 170 16.41 -19.41 -14.55
C ILE A 170 16.17 -18.92 -15.99
N ALA A 171 14.92 -18.82 -16.42
CA ALA A 171 14.57 -18.32 -17.75
C ALA A 171 15.03 -16.86 -17.96
N ASP A 172 14.96 -16.02 -16.91
CA ASP A 172 15.46 -14.64 -16.93
C ASP A 172 16.99 -14.59 -17.09
N ALA A 173 17.73 -15.43 -16.35
CA ALA A 173 19.18 -15.57 -16.49
C ALA A 173 19.58 -16.01 -17.91
N LEU A 174 18.89 -17.00 -18.47
CA LEU A 174 19.13 -17.47 -19.83
C LEU A 174 18.85 -16.36 -20.86
N ALA A 175 17.75 -15.61 -20.69
CA ALA A 175 17.41 -14.52 -21.60
C ALA A 175 18.51 -13.45 -21.67
N GLU A 176 19.04 -13.03 -20.52
CA GLU A 176 20.14 -12.05 -20.46
C GLU A 176 21.42 -12.57 -21.13
N ALA A 177 21.79 -13.83 -20.89
CA ALA A 177 22.96 -14.43 -21.54
C ALA A 177 22.76 -14.57 -23.06
N HIS A 178 21.60 -15.08 -23.49
CA HIS A 178 21.25 -15.28 -24.90
C HIS A 178 21.22 -13.97 -25.69
N ALA A 179 20.75 -12.87 -25.08
CA ALA A 179 20.77 -11.54 -25.69
C ALA A 179 22.19 -11.05 -26.02
N ARG A 180 23.20 -11.58 -25.35
CA ARG A 180 24.63 -11.30 -25.60
C ARG A 180 25.34 -12.40 -26.40
N GLY A 181 24.58 -13.33 -26.98
CA GLY A 181 25.12 -14.44 -27.77
C GLY A 181 25.81 -15.54 -26.95
N ILE A 182 25.62 -15.55 -25.63
CA ILE A 182 26.23 -16.52 -24.72
C ILE A 182 25.24 -17.67 -24.49
N ILE A 183 25.64 -18.89 -24.83
CA ILE A 183 24.83 -20.11 -24.64
C ILE A 183 25.43 -20.92 -23.49
N HIS A 184 24.60 -21.41 -22.57
CA HIS A 184 25.03 -22.12 -21.37
C HIS A 184 25.61 -23.51 -21.70
N ARG A 185 24.90 -24.31 -22.51
CA ARG A 185 25.27 -25.64 -23.05
C ARG A 185 25.34 -26.82 -22.07
N ASP A 186 25.49 -26.59 -20.77
CA ASP A 186 25.43 -27.62 -19.72
C ASP A 186 24.42 -27.26 -18.62
N LEU A 187 23.24 -26.75 -18.99
CA LEU A 187 22.22 -26.38 -18.00
C LEU A 187 21.63 -27.64 -17.35
N LYS A 188 21.72 -27.73 -16.03
CA LYS A 188 21.21 -28.84 -15.22
C LYS A 188 21.03 -28.41 -13.76
N PRO A 189 20.25 -29.15 -12.95
CA PRO A 189 20.00 -28.78 -11.55
C PRO A 189 21.27 -28.65 -10.69
N ALA A 190 22.34 -29.36 -11.02
CA ALA A 190 23.62 -29.25 -10.29
C ALA A 190 24.36 -27.93 -10.55
N ASN A 191 24.06 -27.25 -11.68
CA ASN A 191 24.62 -25.95 -12.05
C ASN A 191 23.68 -24.79 -11.69
N ILE A 192 22.69 -25.02 -10.83
CA ILE A 192 21.75 -24.00 -10.36
C ILE A 192 21.78 -24.02 -8.84
N MET A 193 22.05 -22.87 -8.23
CA MET A 193 22.00 -22.67 -6.77
C MET A 193 20.67 -22.06 -6.37
N VAL A 194 20.02 -22.64 -5.37
CA VAL A 194 18.83 -22.10 -4.72
C VAL A 194 19.27 -21.39 -3.44
N THR A 195 19.03 -20.09 -3.40
CA THR A 195 19.37 -19.22 -2.27
C THR A 195 18.11 -18.66 -1.63
N ARG A 196 18.25 -17.99 -0.49
CA ARG A 196 17.15 -17.22 0.12
C ARG A 196 16.60 -16.11 -0.79
N HIS A 197 17.36 -15.69 -1.80
CA HIS A 197 17.02 -14.62 -2.73
C HIS A 197 16.53 -15.12 -4.09
N GLY A 198 16.45 -16.45 -4.30
CA GLY A 198 16.06 -17.05 -5.57
C GLY A 198 17.12 -17.97 -6.15
N ALA A 199 16.85 -18.47 -7.35
CA ALA A 199 17.74 -19.33 -8.13
C ALA A 199 18.84 -18.49 -8.82
N LYS A 200 20.05 -19.04 -8.87
CA LYS A 200 21.21 -18.46 -9.56
C LYS A 200 21.90 -19.52 -10.39
N VAL A 201 22.06 -19.26 -11.68
CA VAL A 201 22.68 -20.17 -12.65
C VAL A 201 24.20 -20.01 -12.63
N LEU A 202 24.92 -21.12 -12.54
CA LEU A 202 26.38 -21.20 -12.47
C LEU A 202 26.98 -21.56 -13.84
N ASP A 203 28.29 -21.33 -14.03
CA ASP A 203 29.09 -21.93 -15.11
C ASP A 203 28.62 -21.72 -16.58
N PHE A 204 28.07 -20.55 -16.93
CA PHE A 204 27.67 -20.23 -18.31
C PHE A 204 28.80 -20.46 -19.33
N GLY A 205 28.59 -21.35 -20.30
CA GLY A 205 29.43 -21.44 -21.51
C GLY A 205 30.86 -21.97 -21.32
N LEU A 206 31.31 -22.20 -20.08
CA LEU A 206 32.68 -22.60 -19.77
C LEU A 206 33.01 -24.04 -20.20
N ALA A 207 32.00 -24.93 -20.22
CA ALA A 207 32.17 -26.35 -20.52
C ALA A 207 32.66 -26.66 -21.95
N LYS A 208 32.30 -25.84 -22.95
CA LYS A 208 32.75 -26.01 -24.35
C LYS A 208 34.06 -25.27 -24.65
N MET A 209 34.37 -24.24 -23.86
CA MET A 209 35.62 -23.48 -24.03
C MET A 209 36.83 -24.32 -23.59
N SER A 210 36.68 -25.16 -22.54
CA SER A 210 37.77 -26.00 -22.02
C SER A 210 38.17 -27.14 -22.97
N SER A 211 37.28 -27.56 -23.87
CA SER A 211 37.47 -28.76 -24.70
C SER A 211 37.84 -28.51 -26.15
N GLN A 212 37.96 -27.24 -26.57
CA GLN A 212 38.31 -26.90 -27.96
C GLN A 212 39.72 -27.36 -28.38
N ALA A 213 40.54 -27.84 -27.45
CA ALA A 213 41.81 -28.49 -27.75
C ALA A 213 41.65 -29.88 -28.42
N ASP A 214 40.48 -30.53 -28.35
CA ASP A 214 40.29 -31.93 -28.81
C ASP A 214 39.17 -32.13 -29.88
N VAL A 215 38.50 -31.05 -30.32
CA VAL A 215 37.35 -31.15 -31.25
C VAL A 215 37.75 -31.56 -32.68
N THR A 216 39.04 -31.67 -33.00
CA THR A 216 39.48 -32.10 -34.33
C THR A 216 39.64 -33.62 -34.50
N GLU A 217 39.70 -34.44 -33.45
CA GLU A 217 39.91 -35.89 -33.66
C GLU A 217 39.12 -36.86 -32.76
N ARG A 218 38.34 -36.42 -31.77
CA ARG A 218 37.46 -37.35 -31.02
C ARG A 218 36.09 -36.74 -30.75
N ASN A 219 35.03 -37.42 -31.24
CA ASN A 219 33.61 -37.18 -30.93
C ASN A 219 33.29 -37.48 -29.45
N VAL A 220 33.99 -36.83 -28.50
CA VAL A 220 33.71 -36.97 -27.07
C VAL A 220 32.59 -36.00 -26.72
N VAL A 221 31.43 -36.56 -26.41
CA VAL A 221 30.27 -35.82 -25.91
C VAL A 221 30.60 -35.30 -24.50
N ILE A 222 30.74 -33.99 -24.35
CA ILE A 222 31.06 -33.32 -23.08
C ILE A 222 29.78 -32.74 -22.46
N GLY A 223 29.43 -33.22 -21.26
CA GLY A 223 28.29 -32.80 -20.44
C GLY A 223 27.59 -34.00 -19.79
N THR A 224 26.62 -33.75 -18.92
CA THR A 224 25.79 -34.84 -18.38
C THR A 224 24.75 -35.22 -19.44
N PRO A 225 24.79 -36.41 -20.07
CA PRO A 225 23.96 -36.73 -21.23
C PRO A 225 22.46 -36.56 -20.98
N ALA A 226 22.03 -36.70 -19.72
CA ALA A 226 20.64 -36.64 -19.30
C ALA A 226 19.90 -35.35 -19.71
N TYR A 227 20.58 -34.19 -19.74
CA TYR A 227 19.96 -32.89 -20.05
C TYR A 227 20.26 -32.36 -21.46
N MET A 228 21.03 -33.11 -22.26
CA MET A 228 21.41 -32.67 -23.60
C MET A 228 20.23 -32.70 -24.56
N ALA A 229 20.14 -31.65 -25.38
CA ALA A 229 19.18 -31.56 -26.47
C ALA A 229 19.52 -32.53 -27.62
N PRO A 230 18.53 -32.98 -28.41
CA PRO A 230 18.74 -33.85 -29.57
C PRO A 230 19.87 -33.37 -30.50
N GLU A 231 19.86 -32.09 -30.87
CA GLU A 231 20.84 -31.49 -31.78
C GLU A 231 22.29 -31.54 -31.25
N GLN A 232 22.48 -31.61 -29.92
CA GLN A 232 23.81 -31.77 -29.31
C GLN A 232 24.40 -33.16 -29.55
N PHE A 233 23.56 -34.20 -29.67
CA PHE A 233 24.02 -35.55 -30.03
C PHE A 233 24.29 -35.72 -31.52
N GLU A 234 23.64 -34.93 -32.38
CA GLU A 234 23.85 -34.95 -33.83
C GLU A 234 25.10 -34.18 -34.27
N GLY A 235 25.75 -33.43 -33.35
CA GLY A 235 26.92 -32.61 -33.67
C GLY A 235 26.60 -31.40 -34.57
N ARG A 236 25.33 -30.99 -34.65
CA ARG A 236 24.88 -29.80 -35.40
C ARG A 236 25.30 -28.51 -34.69
N GLU A 237 25.18 -27.37 -35.37
CA GLU A 237 25.33 -26.08 -34.71
C GLU A 237 24.30 -25.93 -33.59
N ILE A 238 24.80 -25.58 -32.40
CA ILE A 238 24.00 -25.43 -31.18
C ILE A 238 23.71 -23.95 -30.98
N ASP A 239 22.44 -23.58 -30.95
CA ASP A 239 21.96 -22.24 -30.61
C ASP A 239 21.36 -22.19 -29.18
N ALA A 240 20.76 -21.05 -28.82
CA ALA A 240 20.12 -20.82 -27.52
C ALA A 240 18.99 -21.81 -27.19
N ARG A 241 18.38 -22.47 -28.19
CA ARG A 241 17.23 -23.37 -28.01
C ARG A 241 17.63 -24.72 -27.42
N ALA A 242 18.91 -25.05 -27.42
CA ALA A 242 19.43 -26.19 -26.66
C ALA A 242 19.31 -25.95 -25.14
N ASP A 243 19.60 -24.73 -24.67
CA ASP A 243 19.39 -24.37 -23.26
C ASP A 243 17.91 -24.39 -22.89
N LEU A 244 17.02 -24.05 -23.83
CA LEU A 244 15.57 -24.12 -23.62
C LEU A 244 15.08 -25.57 -23.46
N PHE A 245 15.65 -26.51 -24.23
CA PHE A 245 15.36 -27.92 -24.04
C PHE A 245 15.81 -28.42 -22.66
N ALA A 246 17.03 -28.05 -22.26
CA ALA A 246 17.54 -28.37 -20.93
C ALA A 246 16.67 -27.74 -19.82
N LEU A 247 16.21 -26.50 -20.00
CA LEU A 247 15.24 -25.84 -19.10
C LEU A 247 13.94 -26.63 -19.03
N GLY A 248 13.43 -27.17 -20.15
CA GLY A 248 12.25 -28.03 -20.16
C GLY A 248 12.41 -29.27 -19.28
N LEU A 249 13.58 -29.90 -19.32
CA LEU A 249 13.91 -31.05 -18.46
C LEU A 249 14.03 -30.64 -16.99
N VAL A 250 14.66 -29.50 -16.69
CA VAL A 250 14.76 -28.95 -15.34
C VAL A 250 13.37 -28.62 -14.78
N LEU A 251 12.48 -27.99 -15.56
CA LEU A 251 11.10 -27.70 -15.16
C LEU A 251 10.31 -29.00 -14.89
N TYR A 252 10.44 -30.00 -15.76
CA TYR A 252 9.79 -31.30 -15.57
C TYR A 252 10.27 -31.96 -14.27
N GLU A 253 11.58 -31.99 -14.04
CA GLU A 253 12.17 -32.63 -12.88
C GLU A 253 11.84 -31.88 -11.58
N MET A 254 11.78 -30.54 -11.60
CA MET A 254 11.24 -29.79 -10.46
C MET A 254 9.78 -30.15 -10.17
N ALA A 255 8.98 -30.39 -11.22
CA ALA A 255 7.55 -30.69 -11.09
C ALA A 255 7.30 -32.11 -10.54
N VAL A 256 8.09 -33.08 -10.99
CA VAL A 256 7.85 -34.51 -10.76
C VAL A 256 8.83 -35.12 -9.75
N GLY A 257 10.00 -34.51 -9.54
CA GLY A 257 11.10 -35.00 -8.70
C GLY A 257 12.08 -35.92 -9.43
N ILE A 258 11.73 -36.39 -10.63
CA ILE A 258 12.55 -37.26 -11.47
C ILE A 258 12.39 -36.88 -12.94
N LEU A 259 13.35 -37.25 -13.78
CA LEU A 259 13.28 -37.08 -15.24
C LEU A 259 12.17 -37.95 -15.88
N PRO A 260 11.69 -37.60 -17.09
CA PRO A 260 10.63 -38.36 -17.76
C PRO A 260 11.00 -39.82 -18.04
N PHE A 261 12.27 -40.05 -18.38
CA PHE A 261 12.85 -41.38 -18.63
C PHE A 261 14.15 -41.54 -17.84
N PRO A 262 14.10 -42.01 -16.59
CA PRO A 262 15.29 -42.21 -15.77
C PRO A 262 16.30 -43.16 -16.43
N GLY A 263 17.58 -42.79 -16.42
CA GLY A 263 18.66 -43.59 -17.01
C GLY A 263 18.79 -43.52 -18.53
N ILE A 264 17.83 -42.91 -19.25
CA ILE A 264 17.87 -42.77 -20.71
C ILE A 264 17.87 -41.28 -21.06
N PRO A 265 18.95 -40.74 -21.67
CA PRO A 265 18.96 -39.37 -22.16
C PRO A 265 17.82 -39.09 -23.14
N LEU A 266 16.88 -38.20 -22.76
CA LEU A 266 15.71 -37.90 -23.59
C LEU A 266 16.11 -37.38 -24.97
N GLY A 267 17.11 -36.50 -25.06
CA GLY A 267 17.60 -35.99 -26.33
C GLY A 267 18.01 -37.10 -27.29
N ARG A 268 18.71 -38.13 -26.78
CA ARG A 268 19.09 -39.31 -27.57
C ARG A 268 17.88 -40.17 -27.95
N LEU A 269 16.96 -40.39 -27.00
CA LEU A 269 15.73 -41.15 -27.25
C LEU A 269 14.88 -40.51 -28.35
N LEU A 270 14.76 -39.18 -28.39
CA LEU A 270 14.01 -38.46 -29.42
C LEU A 270 14.63 -38.60 -30.82
N LEU A 271 15.94 -38.81 -30.91
CA LEU A 271 16.62 -39.04 -32.19
C LEU A 271 16.43 -40.47 -32.70
N THR A 272 16.67 -41.46 -31.85
CA THR A 272 16.84 -42.86 -32.26
C THR A 272 15.63 -43.75 -31.96
N GLY A 273 14.71 -43.29 -31.11
CA GLY A 273 13.53 -44.04 -30.70
C GLY A 273 12.34 -43.88 -31.66
N PRO A 274 11.30 -44.72 -31.50
CA PRO A 274 9.96 -44.41 -32.01
C PRO A 274 9.50 -43.04 -31.48
N ARG A 275 8.45 -42.43 -32.04
CA ARG A 275 7.80 -41.24 -31.43
C ARG A 275 7.29 -41.61 -30.02
N ALA A 276 8.16 -41.52 -29.03
CA ALA A 276 7.85 -41.77 -27.64
C ALA A 276 7.08 -40.57 -27.11
N THR A 277 5.88 -40.81 -26.60
CA THR A 277 5.12 -39.78 -25.89
C THR A 277 5.85 -39.48 -24.59
N ILE A 278 6.31 -38.24 -24.43
CA ILE A 278 6.89 -37.77 -23.17
C ILE A 278 5.73 -37.65 -22.17
N PRO A 279 5.77 -38.36 -21.02
CA PRO A 279 4.73 -38.20 -20.01
C PRO A 279 4.70 -36.74 -19.56
N THR A 280 3.52 -36.20 -19.30
CA THR A 280 3.38 -34.81 -18.84
C THR A 280 3.52 -34.71 -17.32
N PRO A 281 3.94 -33.55 -16.76
CA PRO A 281 3.96 -33.35 -15.33
C PRO A 281 2.64 -33.69 -14.62
N THR A 282 1.48 -33.29 -15.17
CA THR A 282 0.17 -33.59 -14.55
C THR A 282 -0.22 -35.06 -14.55
N GLU A 283 0.26 -35.87 -15.51
CA GLU A 283 0.08 -37.33 -15.51
C GLU A 283 0.82 -37.98 -14.33
N LYS A 284 1.93 -37.41 -13.89
CA LYS A 284 2.77 -37.95 -12.80
C LYS A 284 2.41 -37.40 -11.44
N ARG A 285 1.97 -36.15 -11.35
CA ARG A 285 1.64 -35.50 -10.08
C ARG A 285 0.40 -34.61 -10.20
N ARG A 286 -0.61 -34.91 -9.38
CA ARG A 286 -1.82 -34.10 -9.24
C ARG A 286 -1.50 -32.74 -8.59
N GLY A 287 -2.26 -31.72 -8.95
CA GLY A 287 -2.13 -30.36 -8.38
C GLY A 287 -1.19 -29.44 -9.14
N ILE A 288 -0.53 -29.92 -10.20
CA ILE A 288 0.22 -29.09 -11.13
C ILE A 288 -0.76 -28.37 -12.09
N PRO A 289 -0.57 -27.08 -12.41
CA PRO A 289 -1.38 -26.40 -13.42
C PRO A 289 -1.21 -27.05 -14.80
N SER A 290 -2.31 -27.43 -15.46
CA SER A 290 -2.27 -28.08 -16.79
C SER A 290 -1.58 -27.25 -17.86
N LYS A 291 -1.56 -25.92 -17.70
CA LYS A 291 -0.80 -25.03 -18.59
C LYS A 291 0.71 -25.25 -18.51
N LEU A 292 1.25 -25.78 -17.40
CA LEU A 292 2.67 -26.14 -17.30
C LEU A 292 3.03 -27.27 -18.29
N ASP A 293 2.11 -28.21 -18.53
CA ASP A 293 2.33 -29.30 -19.49
C ASP A 293 2.57 -28.77 -20.90
N ALA A 294 1.85 -27.71 -21.30
CA ALA A 294 2.02 -27.08 -22.60
C ALA A 294 3.40 -26.42 -22.74
N ILE A 295 3.87 -25.74 -21.69
CA ILE A 295 5.21 -25.11 -21.66
C ILE A 295 6.29 -26.19 -21.76
N VAL A 296 6.22 -27.22 -20.90
CA VAL A 296 7.20 -28.31 -20.87
C VAL A 296 7.21 -29.10 -22.18
N THR A 297 6.03 -29.43 -22.73
CA THR A 297 5.92 -30.15 -24.01
C THR A 297 6.56 -29.36 -25.15
N ARG A 298 6.31 -28.05 -25.20
CA ARG A 298 6.90 -27.18 -26.22
C ARG A 298 8.41 -27.04 -26.08
N LEU A 299 8.93 -26.97 -24.85
CA LEU A 299 10.38 -26.93 -24.61
C LEU A 299 11.09 -28.24 -24.99
N LEU A 300 10.41 -29.38 -24.82
CA LEU A 300 10.95 -30.71 -25.10
C LEU A 300 10.68 -31.21 -26.53
N ASP A 301 10.26 -30.34 -27.45
CA ASP A 301 10.10 -30.73 -28.85
C ASP A 301 11.45 -31.16 -29.45
N ARG A 302 11.40 -32.21 -30.26
CA ARG A 302 12.59 -32.75 -30.95
C ARG A 302 13.20 -31.69 -31.87
N ASP A 303 12.37 -30.95 -32.61
CA ASP A 303 12.81 -29.93 -33.53
C ASP A 303 12.99 -28.59 -32.79
N PRO A 304 14.21 -28.01 -32.74
CA PRO A 304 14.43 -26.70 -32.16
C PRO A 304 13.51 -25.61 -32.72
N ALA A 305 13.06 -25.71 -33.97
CA ALA A 305 12.17 -24.73 -34.60
C ALA A 305 10.76 -24.68 -33.97
N HIS A 306 10.31 -25.76 -33.32
CA HIS A 306 9.00 -25.80 -32.65
C HIS A 306 9.06 -25.38 -31.18
N ARG A 307 10.26 -25.23 -30.62
CA ARG A 307 10.45 -24.74 -29.25
C ARG A 307 10.13 -23.25 -29.13
N TYR A 308 10.29 -22.71 -27.93
CA TYR A 308 10.25 -21.27 -27.72
C TYR A 308 11.37 -20.57 -28.50
N LEU A 309 11.09 -19.36 -28.99
CA LEU A 309 12.08 -18.56 -29.68
C LEU A 309 13.09 -17.95 -28.70
N SER A 310 12.64 -17.55 -27.51
CA SER A 310 13.46 -16.93 -26.48
C SER A 310 13.12 -17.44 -25.07
N ALA A 311 14.10 -17.39 -24.16
CA ALA A 311 13.86 -17.68 -22.74
C ALA A 311 12.94 -16.64 -22.07
N ALA A 312 12.89 -15.41 -22.60
CA ALA A 312 11.98 -14.37 -22.12
C ALA A 312 10.51 -14.75 -22.31
N ASP A 313 10.17 -15.41 -23.42
CA ASP A 313 8.81 -15.91 -23.68
C ASP A 313 8.42 -17.01 -22.69
N VAL A 314 9.36 -17.92 -22.38
CA VAL A 314 9.15 -18.97 -21.36
C VAL A 314 8.86 -18.35 -20.00
N ARG A 315 9.63 -17.33 -19.61
CA ARG A 315 9.44 -16.60 -18.35
C ARG A 315 8.05 -15.95 -18.28
N LEU A 316 7.57 -15.37 -19.38
CA LEU A 316 6.23 -14.75 -19.43
C LEU A 316 5.15 -15.81 -19.23
N ASP A 317 5.23 -16.93 -19.94
CA ASP A 317 4.26 -18.02 -19.82
C ASP A 317 4.26 -18.65 -18.42
N LEU A 318 5.44 -18.83 -17.81
CA LEU A 318 5.56 -19.31 -16.42
C LEU A 318 4.91 -18.33 -15.43
N LYS A 319 5.16 -17.02 -15.56
CA LYS A 319 4.54 -16.01 -14.68
C LYS A 319 3.02 -15.96 -14.83
N ALA A 320 2.49 -16.14 -16.04
CA ALA A 320 1.05 -16.22 -16.29
C ALA A 320 0.36 -17.40 -15.58
N LEU A 321 1.11 -18.45 -15.22
CA LEU A 321 0.57 -19.55 -14.41
C LEU A 321 0.10 -19.07 -13.04
N VAL A 322 0.85 -18.17 -12.38
CA VAL A 322 0.52 -17.61 -11.06
C VAL A 322 -0.83 -16.86 -11.10
N GLU A 323 -1.10 -16.12 -12.18
CA GLU A 323 -2.34 -15.37 -12.34
C GLU A 323 -3.54 -16.30 -12.55
N SER A 324 -3.35 -17.43 -13.25
CA SER A 324 -4.40 -18.41 -13.50
C SER A 324 -4.63 -19.43 -12.36
N SER A 325 -3.64 -19.61 -11.48
CA SER A 325 -3.72 -20.48 -10.30
C SER A 325 -4.32 -19.80 -9.07
N ARG A 326 -4.57 -18.48 -9.12
CA ARG A 326 -5.39 -17.80 -8.11
C ARG A 326 -6.84 -18.27 -8.27
N PRO A 327 -7.46 -18.89 -7.25
CA PRO A 327 -8.84 -19.32 -7.35
C PRO A 327 -9.72 -18.10 -7.62
N ALA A 328 -10.57 -18.19 -8.65
CA ALA A 328 -11.56 -17.17 -8.92
C ALA A 328 -12.43 -17.00 -7.66
N PRO A 329 -12.62 -15.78 -7.14
CA PRO A 329 -13.44 -15.58 -5.96
C PRO A 329 -14.88 -16.02 -6.28
N PRO A 330 -15.57 -16.75 -5.38
CA PRO A 330 -16.86 -17.37 -5.69
C PRO A 330 -17.88 -16.30 -6.12
N ARG A 331 -18.73 -16.59 -7.12
CA ARG A 331 -19.71 -15.68 -7.76
C ARG A 331 -20.50 -14.75 -6.81
N ARG A 332 -20.73 -15.15 -5.55
CA ARG A 332 -21.35 -14.32 -4.51
C ARG A 332 -20.49 -13.11 -4.08
N THR A 333 -19.17 -13.28 -4.05
CA THR A 333 -18.20 -12.21 -3.74
C THR A 333 -17.99 -11.24 -4.90
N LEU A 334 -18.14 -11.69 -6.16
CA LEU A 334 -18.12 -10.79 -7.33
C LEU A 334 -19.37 -9.92 -7.42
N ILE A 335 -20.56 -10.46 -7.11
CA ILE A 335 -21.78 -9.66 -7.01
C ILE A 335 -21.67 -8.69 -5.81
N ALA A 336 -21.18 -9.14 -4.66
CA ALA A 336 -20.98 -8.26 -3.51
C ALA A 336 -19.94 -7.16 -3.79
N ALA A 337 -18.81 -7.49 -4.42
CA ALA A 337 -17.79 -6.52 -4.80
C ALA A 337 -18.27 -5.56 -5.89
N ALA A 338 -19.07 -6.02 -6.87
CA ALA A 338 -19.69 -5.16 -7.87
C ALA A 338 -20.77 -4.26 -7.25
N VAL A 339 -21.57 -4.75 -6.30
CA VAL A 339 -22.55 -3.94 -5.56
C VAL A 339 -21.86 -2.93 -4.66
N ILE A 340 -20.76 -3.30 -4.00
CA ILE A 340 -19.94 -2.38 -3.20
C ILE A 340 -19.27 -1.35 -4.12
N PHE A 341 -18.73 -1.74 -5.26
CA PHE A 341 -18.10 -0.83 -6.22
C PHE A 341 -19.12 0.13 -6.84
N VAL A 342 -20.27 -0.36 -7.29
CA VAL A 342 -21.39 0.47 -7.75
C VAL A 342 -21.90 1.37 -6.61
N GLY A 343 -21.94 0.86 -5.38
CA GLY A 343 -22.28 1.64 -4.20
C GLY A 343 -21.28 2.77 -3.93
N ILE A 344 -19.97 2.49 -4.03
CA ILE A 344 -18.90 3.49 -3.87
C ILE A 344 -18.94 4.51 -5.00
N VAL A 345 -19.14 4.08 -6.25
CA VAL A 345 -19.24 4.98 -7.42
C VAL A 345 -20.51 5.83 -7.35
N ALA A 346 -21.64 5.27 -6.95
CA ALA A 346 -22.89 6.00 -6.74
C ALA A 346 -22.78 6.97 -5.55
N LEU A 347 -22.11 6.57 -4.47
CA LEU A 347 -21.86 7.43 -3.31
C LEU A 347 -20.91 8.58 -3.68
N ALA A 348 -19.81 8.29 -4.38
CA ALA A 348 -18.90 9.29 -4.90
C ALA A 348 -19.60 10.24 -5.89
N GLY A 349 -20.42 9.70 -6.80
CA GLY A 349 -21.26 10.47 -7.71
C GLY A 349 -22.29 11.35 -6.99
N PHE A 350 -22.92 10.84 -5.94
CA PHE A 350 -23.85 11.61 -5.09
C PHE A 350 -23.14 12.74 -4.35
N PHE A 351 -21.96 12.48 -3.77
CA PHE A 351 -21.16 13.51 -3.11
C PHE A 351 -20.68 14.58 -4.09
N LEU A 352 -20.18 14.18 -5.26
CA LEU A 352 -19.78 15.10 -6.31
C LEU A 352 -20.98 15.93 -6.81
N SER A 353 -22.13 15.30 -7.08
CA SER A 353 -23.35 16.00 -7.50
C SER A 353 -23.82 17.01 -6.47
N ARG A 354 -23.86 16.62 -5.18
CA ARG A 354 -24.17 17.53 -4.07
C ARG A 354 -23.19 18.70 -3.99
N GLN A 355 -21.91 18.44 -4.16
CA GLN A 355 -20.88 19.49 -4.15
C GLN A 355 -21.06 20.46 -5.32
N PHE A 356 -21.42 19.98 -6.50
CA PHE A 356 -21.77 20.83 -7.64
C PHE A 356 -23.04 21.64 -7.40
N GLU A 357 -24.10 21.03 -6.86
CA GLU A 357 -25.35 21.73 -6.52
C GLU A 357 -25.13 22.83 -5.48
N HIS A 358 -24.37 22.58 -4.42
CA HIS A 358 -24.11 23.59 -3.39
C HIS A 358 -23.28 24.77 -3.92
N ARG A 359 -22.29 24.50 -4.78
CA ARG A 359 -21.52 25.56 -5.45
C ARG A 359 -22.38 26.36 -6.41
N ARG A 360 -23.29 25.69 -7.12
CA ARG A 360 -24.23 26.33 -8.03
C ARG A 360 -25.22 27.21 -7.26
N TRP A 361 -25.84 26.70 -6.20
CA TRP A 361 -26.68 27.49 -5.29
C TRP A 361 -25.94 28.72 -4.77
N ALA A 362 -24.69 28.55 -4.30
CA ALA A 362 -23.91 29.66 -3.76
C ALA A 362 -23.64 30.75 -4.82
N ARG A 363 -23.40 30.38 -6.09
CA ARG A 363 -23.17 31.34 -7.19
C ARG A 363 -24.46 31.95 -7.74
N ASP A 364 -25.41 31.10 -8.10
CA ASP A 364 -26.57 31.49 -8.91
C ASP A 364 -27.70 32.07 -8.06
N GLU A 365 -27.80 31.69 -6.78
CA GLU A 365 -28.88 32.12 -5.88
C GLU A 365 -28.37 32.97 -4.71
N ALA A 366 -27.37 32.48 -3.97
CA ALA A 366 -26.94 33.13 -2.73
C ALA A 366 -26.28 34.50 -2.97
N ILE A 367 -25.35 34.61 -3.93
CA ILE A 367 -24.67 35.88 -4.26
C ILE A 367 -25.68 36.99 -4.63
N PRO A 368 -26.61 36.78 -5.58
CA PRO A 368 -27.65 37.77 -5.88
C PRO A 368 -28.53 38.12 -4.67
N GLN A 369 -28.87 37.13 -3.85
CA GLN A 369 -29.70 37.34 -2.67
C GLN A 369 -28.98 38.13 -1.57
N ILE A 370 -27.67 37.93 -1.38
CA ILE A 370 -26.85 38.73 -0.44
C ILE A 370 -26.89 40.21 -0.87
N ALA A 371 -26.69 40.48 -2.18
CA ALA A 371 -26.76 41.83 -2.70
C ALA A 371 -28.16 42.47 -2.50
N ALA A 372 -29.23 41.70 -2.72
CA ALA A 372 -30.61 42.16 -2.48
C ALA A 372 -30.93 42.38 -0.99
N LEU A 373 -30.40 41.57 -0.08
CA LEU A 373 -30.58 41.77 1.37
C LEU A 373 -29.86 43.04 1.84
N ARG A 374 -28.67 43.32 1.29
CA ARG A 374 -27.91 44.54 1.57
C ARG A 374 -28.64 45.79 1.09
N SER A 375 -29.27 45.75 -0.10
CA SER A 375 -30.07 46.89 -0.59
C SER A 375 -31.33 47.15 0.27
N GLN A 376 -31.83 46.12 0.95
CA GLN A 376 -32.93 46.21 1.93
C GLN A 376 -32.47 46.57 3.35
N LYS A 377 -31.18 46.85 3.58
CA LYS A 377 -30.59 47.09 4.91
C LYS A 377 -30.76 45.93 5.91
N LYS A 378 -30.86 44.69 5.41
CA LYS A 378 -30.95 43.47 6.24
C LYS A 378 -29.56 42.84 6.41
N ASP A 379 -28.65 43.59 7.03
CA ASP A 379 -27.22 43.28 7.03
C ASP A 379 -26.87 42.01 7.80
N LEU A 380 -27.59 41.70 8.89
CA LEU A 380 -27.40 40.42 9.60
C LEU A 380 -27.77 39.23 8.72
N ALA A 381 -28.91 39.28 8.04
CA ALA A 381 -29.33 38.22 7.13
C ALA A 381 -28.34 38.06 5.95
N ALA A 382 -27.87 39.18 5.38
CA ALA A 382 -26.86 39.17 4.33
C ALA A 382 -25.54 38.54 4.81
N PHE A 383 -25.09 38.87 6.02
CA PHE A 383 -23.88 38.33 6.62
C PHE A 383 -23.96 36.82 6.88
N LEU A 384 -25.09 36.34 7.41
CA LEU A 384 -25.29 34.90 7.64
C LEU A 384 -25.29 34.11 6.33
N LEU A 385 -25.94 34.65 5.30
CA LEU A 385 -25.94 34.04 3.97
C LEU A 385 -24.55 34.07 3.32
N LEU A 386 -23.80 35.17 3.49
CA LEU A 386 -22.42 35.30 3.05
C LEU A 386 -21.53 34.22 3.69
N ARG A 387 -21.56 34.07 5.01
CA ARG A 387 -20.76 33.05 5.73
C ARG A 387 -21.08 31.65 5.25
N ARG A 388 -22.37 31.34 5.05
CA ARG A 388 -22.80 30.06 4.48
C ARG A 388 -22.32 29.85 3.04
N ALA A 389 -22.35 30.87 2.20
CA ALA A 389 -21.87 30.76 0.82
C ALA A 389 -20.33 30.54 0.76
N GLN A 390 -19.57 31.19 1.66
CA GLN A 390 -18.12 31.03 1.76
C GLN A 390 -17.68 29.59 2.11
N GLU A 391 -18.52 28.82 2.82
CA GLU A 391 -18.26 27.39 3.08
C GLU A 391 -18.16 26.56 1.78
N TYR A 392 -18.94 26.92 0.75
CA TYR A 392 -18.98 26.20 -0.53
C TYR A 392 -18.08 26.81 -1.61
N LEU A 393 -17.78 28.11 -1.50
CA LEU A 393 -16.97 28.91 -2.42
C LEU A 393 -15.85 29.66 -1.67
N PRO A 394 -14.87 28.94 -1.07
CA PRO A 394 -13.78 29.60 -0.36
C PRO A 394 -12.91 30.40 -1.34
N GLY A 395 -12.67 31.69 -1.01
CA GLY A 395 -11.82 32.58 -1.80
C GLY A 395 -12.44 33.10 -3.09
N ASP A 396 -13.76 32.97 -3.28
CA ASP A 396 -14.44 33.54 -4.45
C ASP A 396 -14.44 35.08 -4.41
N ALA A 397 -14.07 35.69 -5.53
CA ALA A 397 -13.86 37.13 -5.63
C ALA A 397 -15.15 37.94 -5.41
N GLN A 398 -16.30 37.44 -5.84
CA GLN A 398 -17.58 38.14 -5.68
C GLN A 398 -18.02 38.14 -4.22
N LEU A 399 -17.81 37.03 -3.50
CA LEU A 399 -18.07 36.98 -2.06
C LEU A 399 -17.13 37.90 -1.29
N ALA A 400 -15.86 37.98 -1.67
CA ALA A 400 -14.91 38.91 -1.06
C ALA A 400 -15.29 40.39 -1.27
N GLU A 401 -15.77 40.74 -2.46
CA GLU A 401 -16.29 42.08 -2.76
C GLU A 401 -17.55 42.40 -1.94
N LEU A 402 -18.47 41.43 -1.79
CA LEU A 402 -19.66 41.58 -0.96
C LEU A 402 -19.35 41.67 0.54
N GLU A 403 -18.32 40.98 1.01
CA GLU A 403 -17.83 41.07 2.39
C GLU A 403 -17.31 42.47 2.70
N HIS A 404 -16.68 43.12 1.71
CA HIS A 404 -16.16 44.47 1.84
C HIS A 404 -17.27 45.49 2.13
N GLY A 405 -17.19 46.09 3.31
CA GLY A 405 -18.17 47.05 3.82
C GLY A 405 -19.48 46.42 4.31
N LEU A 406 -19.61 45.08 4.32
CA LEU A 406 -20.67 44.39 5.07
C LEU A 406 -20.16 44.02 6.47
N VAL A 407 -18.89 43.64 6.59
CA VAL A 407 -18.28 43.17 7.83
C VAL A 407 -17.35 44.22 8.44
N ARG A 408 -17.40 44.37 9.76
CA ARG A 408 -16.45 45.11 10.58
C ARG A 408 -15.86 44.19 11.65
N SER A 409 -14.65 44.50 12.10
CA SER A 409 -14.02 43.83 13.23
C SER A 409 -14.38 44.54 14.54
N VAL A 410 -14.87 43.77 15.50
CA VAL A 410 -15.25 44.25 16.83
C VAL A 410 -14.57 43.39 17.88
N SER A 411 -13.84 43.99 18.81
CA SER A 411 -13.32 43.28 19.98
C SER A 411 -14.37 43.25 21.08
N ILE A 412 -14.64 42.08 21.65
CA ILE A 412 -15.75 41.87 22.58
C ILE A 412 -15.23 41.23 23.85
N HIS A 413 -15.35 41.96 24.95
CA HIS A 413 -14.87 41.59 26.26
C HIS A 413 -16.03 41.48 27.25
N SER A 414 -15.90 40.58 28.21
CA SER A 414 -16.86 40.49 29.31
C SER A 414 -16.18 40.37 30.66
N THR A 415 -16.82 40.90 31.68
CA THR A 415 -16.44 40.72 33.08
C THR A 415 -17.60 40.04 33.81
N PRO A 416 -17.46 38.77 34.24
CA PRO A 416 -16.31 37.89 34.08
C PRO A 416 -16.10 37.40 32.63
N PRO A 417 -14.89 36.95 32.26
CA PRO A 417 -14.55 36.53 30.89
C PRO A 417 -15.34 35.31 30.42
N GLY A 418 -15.43 35.10 29.10
CA GLY A 418 -16.06 33.91 28.50
C GLY A 418 -17.60 33.88 28.58
N ALA A 419 -18.27 35.02 28.67
CA ALA A 419 -19.73 35.07 28.51
C ALA A 419 -20.15 34.75 27.06
N LYS A 420 -21.26 34.05 26.86
CA LYS A 420 -21.82 33.80 25.53
C LYS A 420 -22.42 35.10 24.98
N VAL A 421 -21.99 35.49 23.79
CA VAL A 421 -22.40 36.72 23.09
C VAL A 421 -23.26 36.36 21.89
N GLU A 422 -24.43 36.97 21.81
CA GLU A 422 -25.39 36.79 20.74
C GLU A 422 -25.93 38.15 20.27
N ILE A 423 -26.28 38.24 18.99
CA ILE A 423 -26.86 39.44 18.38
C ILE A 423 -28.16 39.09 17.65
N GLN A 424 -29.09 40.03 17.63
CA GLN A 424 -30.35 39.96 16.89
C GLN A 424 -30.54 41.29 16.17
N ASP A 425 -31.12 41.26 14.97
CA ASP A 425 -31.45 42.48 14.23
C ASP A 425 -32.44 43.34 15.04
N TYR A 426 -32.09 44.61 15.27
CA TYR A 426 -32.90 45.52 16.07
C TYR A 426 -34.30 45.76 15.48
N LEU A 427 -34.41 45.78 14.14
CA LEU A 427 -35.67 46.01 13.42
C LEU A 427 -36.51 44.74 13.26
N ALA A 428 -35.97 43.57 13.62
CA ALA A 428 -36.68 42.29 13.59
C ALA A 428 -36.68 41.65 15.00
N PRO A 429 -37.49 42.19 15.94
CA PRO A 429 -37.49 41.77 17.34
C PRO A 429 -37.88 40.30 17.57
N ASP A 430 -38.65 39.72 16.65
CA ASP A 430 -39.08 38.32 16.68
C ASP A 430 -38.12 37.41 15.88
N GLY A 431 -37.03 37.97 15.36
CA GLY A 431 -36.03 37.24 14.59
C GLY A 431 -35.18 36.29 15.43
N PRO A 432 -34.42 35.39 14.81
CA PRO A 432 -33.51 34.51 15.54
C PRO A 432 -32.31 35.29 16.13
N TRP A 433 -31.84 34.84 17.29
CA TRP A 433 -30.56 35.27 17.85
C TRP A 433 -29.42 34.53 17.16
N TYR A 434 -28.42 35.26 16.69
CA TYR A 434 -27.19 34.73 16.14
C TYR A 434 -26.09 34.72 17.20
N THR A 435 -25.44 33.57 17.41
CA THR A 435 -24.31 33.48 18.33
C THR A 435 -23.03 33.96 17.66
N VAL A 436 -22.43 35.01 18.23
CA VAL A 436 -21.13 35.56 17.80
C VAL A 436 -20.00 34.68 18.34
N GLY A 437 -20.09 34.27 19.61
CA GLY A 437 -19.09 33.42 20.26
C GLY A 437 -19.06 33.61 21.77
N SER A 438 -17.96 33.20 22.40
CA SER A 438 -17.71 33.43 23.82
C SER A 438 -16.72 34.60 23.99
N ALA A 439 -17.08 35.58 24.81
CA ALA A 439 -16.34 36.82 25.03
C ALA A 439 -14.88 36.61 25.47
N ASP A 440 -14.10 37.67 25.24
CA ASP A 440 -12.65 37.73 24.95
C ASP A 440 -12.31 37.44 23.48
N LEU A 441 -13.23 37.83 22.59
CA LEU A 441 -13.03 37.77 21.14
C LEU A 441 -12.27 39.02 20.68
N ASN A 442 -11.08 38.83 20.10
CA ASN A 442 -10.37 39.90 19.42
C ASN A 442 -10.78 39.93 17.94
N ASN A 443 -11.17 41.10 17.43
CA ASN A 443 -11.53 41.30 16.02
C ASN A 443 -12.65 40.38 15.48
N ALA A 444 -13.69 40.12 16.27
CA ALA A 444 -14.84 39.34 15.85
C ALA A 444 -15.52 39.99 14.62
N PRO A 445 -15.78 39.23 13.53
CA PRO A 445 -16.46 39.76 12.36
C PRO A 445 -17.95 39.92 12.64
N ILE A 446 -18.43 41.16 12.66
CA ILE A 446 -19.85 41.49 12.85
C ILE A 446 -20.34 42.33 11.68
N PRO A 447 -21.58 42.13 11.21
CA PRO A 447 -22.15 42.98 10.17
C PRO A 447 -22.23 44.46 10.58
N GLY A 448 -22.32 45.35 9.60
CA GLY A 448 -22.84 46.70 9.82
C GLY A 448 -24.31 46.65 10.29
N GLY A 449 -24.77 47.69 11.00
CA GLY A 449 -26.17 47.81 11.43
C GLY A 449 -26.37 47.96 12.93
N TYR A 450 -27.64 47.98 13.32
CA TYR A 450 -28.11 48.11 14.70
C TYR A 450 -28.59 46.77 15.22
N PHE A 451 -28.04 46.35 16.36
CA PHE A 451 -28.31 45.03 16.94
C PHE A 451 -28.78 45.13 18.37
N ARG A 452 -29.66 44.22 18.74
CA ARG A 452 -29.83 43.84 20.14
C ARG A 452 -28.74 42.84 20.48
N TRP A 453 -28.10 43.03 21.61
CA TRP A 453 -27.03 42.21 22.13
C TRP A 453 -27.56 41.42 23.31
N ARG A 454 -27.31 40.12 23.32
CA ARG A 454 -27.56 39.24 24.46
C ARG A 454 -26.25 38.65 24.93
N VAL A 455 -25.88 38.96 26.16
CA VAL A 455 -24.65 38.45 26.79
C VAL A 455 -25.03 37.68 28.04
N SER A 456 -24.69 36.39 28.07
CA SER A 456 -25.16 35.47 29.10
C SER A 456 -24.03 34.61 29.64
N LYS A 457 -24.06 34.33 30.95
CA LYS A 457 -23.14 33.40 31.60
C LYS A 457 -23.85 32.70 32.76
N PRO A 458 -23.63 31.39 32.98
CA PRO A 458 -24.20 30.71 34.14
C PRO A 458 -23.86 31.44 35.44
N GLN A 459 -24.85 31.58 36.34
CA GLN A 459 -24.73 32.31 37.62
C GLN A 459 -24.67 33.85 37.50
N PHE A 460 -24.79 34.41 36.28
CA PHE A 460 -24.86 35.85 36.04
C PHE A 460 -26.18 36.24 35.35
N ALA A 461 -26.67 37.45 35.62
CA ALA A 461 -27.83 38.00 34.94
C ALA A 461 -27.54 38.15 33.44
N THR A 462 -28.53 37.84 32.61
CA THR A 462 -28.39 37.99 31.15
C THR A 462 -28.55 39.45 30.79
N PHE A 463 -27.53 40.03 30.18
CA PHE A 463 -27.58 41.37 29.61
C PHE A 463 -28.34 41.31 28.27
N ILE A 464 -29.39 42.12 28.11
CA ILE A 464 -30.09 42.32 26.83
C ILE A 464 -30.32 43.81 26.61
N ALA A 465 -29.63 44.41 25.63
CA ALA A 465 -29.80 45.82 25.27
C ALA A 465 -29.42 46.06 23.81
N ALA A 466 -29.64 47.26 23.29
CA ALA A 466 -29.24 47.66 21.93
C ALA A 466 -28.21 48.81 21.95
N PRO A 467 -27.02 48.60 22.55
CA PRO A 467 -25.97 49.61 22.51
C PRO A 467 -25.51 49.86 21.07
N GLU A 468 -24.97 51.06 20.83
CA GLU A 468 -24.22 51.32 19.60
C GLU A 468 -23.07 50.32 19.50
N THR A 469 -22.87 49.75 18.31
CA THR A 469 -21.77 48.80 18.10
C THR A 469 -20.49 49.56 17.82
N GLU A 470 -19.64 49.64 18.84
CA GLU A 470 -18.32 50.26 18.79
C GLU A 470 -17.24 49.26 18.33
N LYS A 471 -16.00 49.74 18.16
CA LYS A 471 -14.85 48.87 17.84
C LYS A 471 -14.48 47.94 19.00
N GLU A 472 -14.71 48.41 20.23
CA GLU A 472 -14.47 47.66 21.47
C GLU A 472 -15.77 47.66 22.28
N MET A 473 -16.30 46.47 22.54
CA MET A 473 -17.51 46.27 23.32
C MET A 473 -17.12 45.65 24.66
N GLN A 474 -17.45 46.32 25.77
CA GLN A 474 -17.19 45.84 27.13
C GLN A 474 -18.51 45.55 27.85
N PHE A 475 -18.72 44.30 28.25
CA PHE A 475 -19.92 43.88 28.96
C PHE A 475 -19.60 43.46 30.40
N ALA A 476 -20.06 44.21 31.39
CA ALA A 476 -19.99 43.80 32.79
C ALA A 476 -21.28 43.05 33.18
N LEU A 477 -21.17 41.76 33.47
CA LEU A 477 -22.28 40.95 33.95
C LEU A 477 -22.32 40.95 35.48
N VAL A 478 -23.52 41.17 36.01
CA VAL A 478 -23.77 41.12 37.46
C VAL A 478 -24.13 39.68 37.83
N PRO A 479 -23.61 39.11 38.93
CA PRO A 479 -24.08 37.83 39.43
C PRO A 479 -25.60 37.81 39.56
N VAL A 480 -26.25 36.66 39.34
CA VAL A 480 -27.67 36.50 39.67
C VAL A 480 -27.78 36.55 41.20
N GLN A 481 -27.88 37.76 41.76
CA GLN A 481 -28.33 37.94 43.13
C GLN A 481 -29.85 37.88 43.09
N SER A 482 -30.43 37.00 43.91
CA SER A 482 -31.86 37.03 44.20
C SER A 482 -32.16 38.28 45.03
N VAL A 483 -32.35 39.42 44.38
CA VAL A 483 -32.91 40.60 45.03
C VAL A 483 -34.38 40.64 44.60
N ASN A 484 -35.26 40.32 45.55
CA ASN A 484 -36.72 40.50 45.57
C ASN A 484 -37.32 41.13 44.30
N ASP A 485 -37.60 40.31 43.29
CA ASP A 485 -38.30 40.74 42.09
C ASP A 485 -37.79 42.06 41.46
N MET A 486 -36.47 42.28 41.46
CA MET A 486 -35.83 43.41 40.77
C MET A 486 -34.83 42.92 39.69
N VAL A 487 -34.68 43.69 38.62
CA VAL A 487 -33.70 43.54 37.53
C VAL A 487 -32.61 44.60 37.72
N SER A 488 -31.36 44.15 37.80
CA SER A 488 -30.22 45.07 37.92
C SER A 488 -29.83 45.64 36.55
N VAL A 489 -29.82 46.98 36.45
CA VAL A 489 -29.36 47.73 35.29
C VAL A 489 -27.91 48.17 35.53
N PRO A 490 -26.95 47.75 34.69
CA PRO A 490 -25.54 48.05 34.91
C PRO A 490 -25.25 49.54 34.73
N ALA A 491 -24.21 50.01 35.44
CA ALA A 491 -23.68 51.36 35.25
C ALA A 491 -23.21 51.54 33.80
N GLY A 492 -23.49 52.69 33.20
CA GLY A 492 -23.18 52.92 31.81
C GLY A 492 -23.29 54.37 31.36
N ALA A 493 -22.70 54.65 30.20
CA ALA A 493 -23.04 55.83 29.43
C ALA A 493 -24.32 55.52 28.66
N TRP A 494 -25.39 56.21 29.02
CA TRP A 494 -26.70 56.11 28.38
C TRP A 494 -26.91 57.37 27.56
N GLY A 495 -27.70 57.27 26.50
CA GLY A 495 -28.10 58.45 25.75
C GLY A 495 -29.45 58.25 25.13
N ASP A 496 -30.21 59.33 25.06
CA ASP A 496 -31.53 59.32 24.45
C ASP A 496 -31.66 60.47 23.45
N MET A 497 -32.49 60.26 22.43
CA MET A 497 -32.80 61.27 21.43
C MET A 497 -34.11 61.93 21.85
N ILE A 498 -34.03 63.17 22.34
CA ILE A 498 -35.22 63.94 22.69
C ILE A 498 -35.57 64.81 21.48
N ASP A 499 -36.76 64.60 20.91
CA ASP A 499 -37.20 65.15 19.62
C ASP A 499 -36.91 66.65 19.41
N PHE A 500 -36.93 67.46 20.47
CA PHE A 500 -36.69 68.91 20.41
C PHE A 500 -35.36 69.39 21.01
N ILE A 501 -34.56 68.50 21.62
CA ILE A 501 -33.28 68.84 22.28
C ILE A 501 -32.07 68.20 21.55
N GLY A 502 -32.29 67.13 20.79
CA GLY A 502 -31.24 66.34 20.16
C GLY A 502 -30.71 65.25 21.10
N TRP A 503 -29.52 64.70 20.78
CA TRP A 503 -28.93 63.60 21.53
C TRP A 503 -28.38 64.09 22.87
N ILE A 504 -28.87 63.52 23.97
CA ILE A 504 -28.37 63.82 25.31
C ILE A 504 -27.73 62.56 25.88
N GLY A 505 -26.44 62.63 26.21
CA GLY A 505 -25.72 61.56 26.91
C GLY A 505 -25.63 61.83 28.41
N TYR A 506 -25.87 60.82 29.23
CA TYR A 506 -25.73 60.87 30.69
C TYR A 506 -25.14 59.56 31.22
N LYS A 507 -24.30 59.66 32.27
CA LYS A 507 -23.72 58.49 32.94
C LYS A 507 -24.58 58.14 34.14
N LEU A 508 -25.15 56.94 34.14
CA LEU A 508 -25.90 56.42 35.28
C LEU A 508 -25.03 55.42 36.05
N PRO A 509 -25.00 55.49 37.40
CA PRO A 509 -24.51 54.39 38.22
C PRO A 509 -25.41 53.16 38.02
N ALA A 510 -24.98 51.99 38.49
CA ALA A 510 -25.84 50.81 38.47
C ALA A 510 -27.05 51.04 39.39
N PHE A 511 -28.23 50.61 38.95
CA PHE A 511 -29.47 50.73 39.70
C PHE A 511 -30.35 49.50 39.48
N ASP A 512 -31.21 49.19 40.44
CA ASP A 512 -32.15 48.07 40.32
C ASP A 512 -33.54 48.62 39.96
N VAL A 513 -34.23 47.95 39.03
CA VAL A 513 -35.60 48.27 38.59
C VAL A 513 -36.52 47.11 38.94
N ASP A 514 -37.77 47.36 39.28
CA ASP A 514 -38.74 46.30 39.56
C ASP A 514 -38.92 45.38 38.33
N ARG A 515 -38.86 44.06 38.54
CA ARG A 515 -39.04 43.01 37.52
C ARG A 515 -40.47 43.00 36.97
N LEU A 516 -41.42 43.59 37.70
CA LEU A 516 -42.81 43.78 37.31
C LEU A 516 -43.05 45.13 36.63
N GLU A 517 -42.02 45.73 36.01
CA GLU A 517 -42.20 46.91 35.18
C GLU A 517 -43.32 46.65 34.15
N VAL A 518 -44.46 47.32 34.35
CA VAL A 518 -45.62 47.19 33.49
C VAL A 518 -45.29 47.87 32.18
N THR A 519 -45.33 47.12 31.08
CA THR A 519 -45.24 47.73 29.75
C THR A 519 -46.31 48.80 29.60
N ASN A 520 -46.07 49.85 28.81
CA ASN A 520 -47.07 50.89 28.54
C ASN A 520 -48.44 50.28 28.14
N ARG A 521 -48.45 49.15 27.42
CA ARG A 521 -49.66 48.41 27.07
C ARG A 521 -50.35 47.75 28.28
N GLN A 522 -49.60 47.10 29.17
CA GLN A 522 -50.16 46.48 30.38
C GLN A 522 -50.67 47.53 31.36
N PHE A 523 -49.95 48.64 31.49
CA PHE A 523 -50.38 49.78 32.29
C PHE A 523 -51.66 50.40 31.72
N GLN A 524 -51.73 50.61 30.40
CA GLN A 524 -52.96 51.05 29.74
C GLN A 524 -54.12 50.08 29.96
N GLN A 525 -53.90 48.77 29.82
CA GLN A 525 -54.93 47.75 30.12
C GLN A 525 -55.39 47.79 31.59
N PHE A 526 -54.48 47.99 32.54
CA PHE A 526 -54.83 48.16 33.94
C PHE A 526 -55.75 49.38 34.14
N VAL A 527 -55.40 50.52 33.54
CA VAL A 527 -56.21 51.74 33.62
C VAL A 527 -57.58 51.52 32.94
N ASP A 528 -57.61 50.95 31.74
CA ASP A 528 -58.83 50.71 30.96
C ASP A 528 -59.77 49.71 31.66
N GLN A 529 -59.24 48.74 32.39
CA GLN A 529 -60.01 47.80 33.21
C GLN A 529 -60.45 48.41 34.56
N GLY A 530 -60.26 49.72 34.75
CA GLY A 530 -60.65 50.44 35.95
C GLY A 530 -59.79 50.08 37.16
N GLY A 531 -58.51 49.74 36.97
CA GLY A 531 -57.60 49.32 38.03
C GLY A 531 -57.55 50.29 39.21
N TYR A 532 -57.52 51.60 38.97
CA TYR A 532 -57.57 52.61 40.04
C TYR A 532 -58.86 52.59 40.86
N ARG A 533 -59.96 52.05 40.32
CA ARG A 533 -61.26 51.96 41.00
C ARG A 533 -61.45 50.69 41.83
N LYS A 534 -60.46 49.80 41.89
CA LYS A 534 -60.53 48.55 42.65
C LYS A 534 -60.11 48.79 44.10
N PRO A 535 -61.02 48.75 45.09
CA PRO A 535 -60.71 49.06 46.49
C PRO A 535 -59.58 48.21 47.07
N GLU A 536 -59.48 46.96 46.63
CA GLU A 536 -58.48 45.99 47.08
C GLU A 536 -57.02 46.40 46.78
N TYR A 537 -56.79 47.32 45.85
CA TYR A 537 -55.43 47.80 45.51
C TYR A 537 -54.96 48.95 46.40
N TRP A 538 -55.85 49.54 47.20
CA TRP A 538 -55.55 50.69 48.04
C TRP A 538 -55.46 50.27 49.49
N LYS A 539 -54.23 50.09 49.96
CA LYS A 539 -53.95 49.63 51.33
C LYS A 539 -53.99 50.75 52.37
N GLU A 540 -53.80 51.99 51.92
CA GLU A 540 -53.77 53.18 52.75
C GLU A 540 -55.12 53.90 52.73
N LYS A 541 -55.43 54.58 53.84
CA LYS A 541 -56.63 55.40 53.96
C LYS A 541 -56.48 56.69 53.16
N PHE A 542 -57.54 57.08 52.45
CA PHE A 542 -57.56 58.38 51.77
C PHE A 542 -57.73 59.49 52.78
N MET A 543 -56.75 60.38 52.85
CA MET A 543 -56.76 61.53 53.75
C MET A 543 -56.74 62.82 52.94
N LYS A 544 -57.53 63.81 53.35
CA LYS A 544 -57.49 65.17 52.82
C LYS A 544 -57.72 66.16 53.95
N ASP A 545 -56.83 67.14 54.07
CA ASP A 545 -56.87 68.19 55.10
C ASP A 545 -57.03 67.62 56.53
N GLY A 546 -56.36 66.49 56.82
CA GLY A 546 -56.41 65.81 58.12
C GLY A 546 -57.65 64.95 58.38
N ARG A 547 -58.59 64.86 57.43
CA ARG A 547 -59.81 64.04 57.52
C ARG A 547 -59.74 62.81 56.61
N GLU A 548 -60.20 61.67 57.12
CA GLU A 548 -60.39 60.45 56.32
C GLU A 548 -61.60 60.58 55.39
N LEU A 549 -61.39 60.32 54.10
CA LEU A 549 -62.41 60.34 53.06
C LEU A 549 -63.04 58.96 52.90
N LYS A 550 -64.35 58.92 52.63
CA LYS A 550 -65.03 57.68 52.21
C LYS A 550 -64.60 57.32 50.79
N TRP A 551 -64.57 56.02 50.48
CA TRP A 551 -64.13 55.50 49.17
C TRP A 551 -64.75 56.22 47.95
N ALA A 552 -66.07 56.43 47.96
CA ALA A 552 -66.76 57.12 46.86
C ALA A 552 -66.32 58.59 46.71
N GLU A 553 -66.05 59.27 47.82
CA GLU A 553 -65.57 60.67 47.85
C GLU A 553 -64.11 60.76 47.39
N ALA A 554 -63.29 59.78 47.77
CA ALA A 554 -61.91 59.67 47.31
C ALA A 554 -61.81 59.43 45.80
N MET A 555 -62.63 58.52 45.25
CA MET A 555 -62.63 58.20 43.80
C MET A 555 -63.21 59.32 42.94
N GLU A 556 -64.08 60.17 43.49
CA GLU A 556 -64.54 61.40 42.83
C GLU A 556 -63.40 62.41 42.66
N LEU A 557 -62.56 62.55 43.69
CA LEU A 557 -61.42 63.47 43.70
C LEU A 557 -60.19 62.92 42.97
N PHE A 558 -60.05 61.60 42.91
CA PHE A 558 -58.92 60.90 42.27
C PHE A 558 -59.17 60.72 40.77
N ARG A 559 -59.25 61.85 40.06
CA ARG A 559 -59.38 61.92 38.60
C ARG A 559 -58.29 62.79 38.00
N ASP A 560 -57.79 62.38 36.86
CA ASP A 560 -56.87 63.18 36.04
C ASP A 560 -57.63 64.35 35.35
N PRO A 561 -56.92 65.27 34.68
CA PRO A 561 -57.54 66.41 33.98
C PRO A 561 -58.50 66.02 32.84
N THR A 562 -58.44 64.78 32.35
CA THR A 562 -59.35 64.23 31.33
C THR A 562 -60.64 63.64 31.94
N GLY A 563 -60.73 63.62 33.27
CA GLY A 563 -61.86 63.06 34.03
C GLY A 563 -61.79 61.55 34.26
N ARG A 564 -60.71 60.89 33.81
CA ARG A 564 -60.47 59.46 34.05
C ARG A 564 -59.93 59.23 35.46
N PRO A 565 -60.21 58.08 36.09
CA PRO A 565 -59.64 57.74 37.40
C PRO A 565 -58.11 57.71 37.33
N GLY A 566 -57.45 58.47 38.19
CA GLY A 566 -55.99 58.62 38.16
C GLY A 566 -55.51 59.84 38.96
N PRO A 567 -54.19 59.98 39.17
CA PRO A 567 -53.63 61.15 39.86
C PRO A 567 -53.97 62.46 39.14
N SER A 568 -54.45 63.45 39.87
CA SER A 568 -54.90 64.73 39.32
C SER A 568 -53.81 65.59 38.68
N THR A 569 -52.54 65.30 38.98
CA THR A 569 -51.36 66.00 38.43
C THR A 569 -50.78 65.34 37.19
N TRP A 570 -51.38 64.24 36.71
CA TRP A 570 -50.85 63.52 35.55
C TRP A 570 -51.36 64.16 34.25
N GLU A 571 -50.46 64.78 33.48
CA GLU A 571 -50.72 65.34 32.15
C GLU A 571 -49.90 64.57 31.10
N GLY A 572 -50.55 64.09 30.03
CA GLY A 572 -49.86 63.61 28.82
C GLY A 572 -49.83 62.11 28.52
N GLY A 573 -50.74 61.30 29.07
CA GLY A 573 -50.81 59.85 28.79
C GLY A 573 -51.76 59.44 27.65
N HIS A 574 -51.73 60.11 26.49
CA HIS A 574 -52.47 59.67 25.28
C HIS A 574 -51.55 59.12 24.20
#